data_AF-A0AAV6TQH5-F1
#
_entry.id   AF-A0AAV6TQH5-F1
#
_cell.length_a   1.000
_cell.length_b   1.000
_cell.length_c   1.000
_cell.angle_alpha   90.00
_cell.angle_beta   90.00
_cell.angle_gamma   90.00
#
_symmetry.space_group_name_H-M   'P 1'
#
loop_
_entity.id
_entity.type
_entity.pdbx_description
1 polymer ?
#
loop_
_entity_poly.entity_id
_entity_poly.type
_entity_poly.pdbx_seq_one_letter_code
_entity_poly.pdbx_strand_id
1 'polypeptide(L)'
;MLLSSDEEDFVPLKRKVKAEEGSRKKKAVKVDLNLSGSELPSTSKSTLPPFSIYLGGDIVVEVKPYRKENYIGFYRNTDGEIKNRFNINVKQVRTLKRAVESIIEHLESNDIEV
;
A
#
# COMPACT_ATOMS: atom_id res chain seq x y z
N MET A 1 -12.15 -33.97 -18.79
CA MET A 1 -11.41 -33.67 -17.54
C MET A 1 -10.48 -32.51 -17.84
N LEU A 2 -10.77 -31.33 -17.30
CA LEU A 2 -9.98 -30.11 -17.47
C LEU A 2 -9.16 -29.93 -16.18
N LEU A 3 -7.86 -30.17 -16.25
CA LEU A 3 -6.91 -29.79 -15.20
C LEU A 3 -6.37 -28.40 -15.58
N SER A 4 -6.96 -27.37 -14.98
CA SER A 4 -6.45 -26.00 -15.02
C SER A 4 -5.15 -25.95 -14.23
N SER A 5 -4.02 -25.89 -14.94
CA SER A 5 -2.70 -25.63 -14.37
C SER A 5 -2.48 -24.12 -14.38
N ASP A 6 -2.94 -23.43 -13.32
CA ASP A 6 -2.55 -22.04 -13.03
C ASP A 6 -1.47 -22.08 -11.93
N GLU A 7 -0.29 -22.59 -12.28
CA GLU A 7 0.93 -22.31 -11.50
C GLU A 7 1.51 -20.99 -12.04
N GLU A 8 1.07 -19.87 -11.45
CA GLU A 8 1.76 -18.60 -11.66
C GLU A 8 3.12 -18.66 -10.96
N ASP A 9 4.15 -18.94 -11.75
CA ASP A 9 5.56 -18.94 -11.39
C ASP A 9 5.94 -17.67 -10.60
N PHE A 10 6.30 -17.87 -9.33
CA PHE A 10 6.89 -16.81 -8.52
C PHE A 10 8.35 -16.58 -8.95
N VAL A 11 8.58 -15.58 -9.81
CA VAL A 11 9.94 -15.20 -10.23
C VAL A 11 10.45 -14.01 -9.40
N PRO A 12 11.49 -14.16 -8.57
CA PRO A 12 12.09 -13.05 -7.85
C PRO A 12 12.86 -12.12 -8.83
N LEU A 13 12.43 -10.86 -8.91
CA LEU A 13 13.04 -9.82 -9.75
C LEU A 13 14.38 -9.33 -9.15
N LYS A 14 15.50 -9.60 -9.85
CA LYS A 14 16.80 -8.98 -9.56
C LYS A 14 16.79 -7.51 -10.02
N ARG A 15 16.85 -6.56 -9.09
CA ARG A 15 16.93 -5.12 -9.38
C ARG A 15 18.28 -4.74 -10.00
N LYS A 16 18.27 -4.01 -11.12
CA LYS A 16 19.40 -3.21 -11.61
C LYS A 16 19.15 -1.74 -11.23
N VAL A 17 20.04 -1.16 -10.44
CA VAL A 17 20.05 0.27 -10.10
C VAL A 17 20.72 1.03 -11.25
N LYS A 18 20.08 2.10 -11.74
CA LYS A 18 20.75 3.11 -12.57
C LYS A 18 20.33 4.49 -12.07
N ALA A 19 21.35 5.31 -11.78
CA ALA A 19 21.25 6.62 -11.15
C ALA A 19 20.66 7.71 -12.06
N GLU A 20 20.20 8.77 -11.40
CA GLU A 20 19.45 9.93 -11.91
C GLU A 20 20.24 10.86 -12.85
N GLU A 21 19.51 11.65 -13.65
CA GLU A 21 19.83 13.05 -13.92
C GLU A 21 18.63 13.81 -14.52
N GLY A 22 18.39 15.06 -14.10
CA GLY A 22 17.63 16.02 -14.90
C GLY A 22 16.61 16.92 -14.18
N SER A 23 17.11 18.01 -13.58
CA SER A 23 16.33 19.12 -13.02
C SER A 23 15.50 19.90 -14.06
N ARG A 24 14.22 20.19 -13.79
CA ARG A 24 13.51 21.35 -14.40
C ARG A 24 12.51 22.00 -13.42
N LYS A 25 12.81 23.25 -13.06
CA LYS A 25 11.97 24.18 -12.28
C LYS A 25 10.64 24.43 -13.02
N LYS A 26 9.49 24.37 -12.31
CA LYS A 26 8.20 24.86 -12.81
C LYS A 26 7.58 25.86 -11.83
N LYS A 27 7.10 26.97 -12.39
CA LYS A 27 6.61 28.19 -11.72
C LYS A 27 5.41 27.91 -10.81
N ALA A 28 5.39 28.56 -9.64
CA ALA A 28 4.28 28.52 -8.69
C ALA A 28 3.07 29.25 -9.26
N VAL A 29 1.95 28.54 -9.40
CA VAL A 29 0.63 29.10 -9.74
C VAL A 29 -0.05 29.46 -8.42
N LYS A 30 -0.41 30.73 -8.24
CA LYS A 30 -1.28 31.16 -7.12
C LYS A 30 -2.69 30.68 -7.42
N VAL A 31 -3.21 29.77 -6.61
CA VAL A 31 -4.61 29.33 -6.66
C VAL A 31 -5.32 29.99 -5.48
N ASP A 32 -6.37 30.75 -5.78
CA ASP A 32 -7.27 31.36 -4.80
C ASP A 32 -8.34 30.33 -4.43
N LEU A 33 -8.42 29.97 -3.15
CA LEU A 33 -9.28 28.89 -2.62
C LEU A 33 -10.49 29.50 -1.93
N ASN A 34 -11.48 29.93 -2.72
CA ASN A 34 -12.81 30.22 -2.20
C ASN A 34 -13.56 28.89 -2.01
N LEU A 35 -13.79 28.48 -0.75
CA LEU A 35 -14.52 27.26 -0.37
C LEU A 35 -16.00 27.50 -0.01
N SER A 36 -16.56 28.64 -0.39
CA SER A 36 -18.00 28.92 -0.19
C SER A 36 -18.78 28.60 -1.47
N GLY A 37 -19.38 27.41 -1.51
CA GLY A 37 -20.36 27.06 -2.55
C GLY A 37 -19.86 26.02 -3.54
N SER A 38 -19.71 24.79 -3.07
CA SER A 38 -19.77 23.62 -3.93
C SER A 38 -20.17 22.46 -3.05
N GLU A 39 -21.42 22.03 -3.19
CA GLU A 39 -21.92 20.78 -2.64
C GLU A 39 -20.87 19.70 -2.89
N LEU A 40 -20.36 19.12 -1.81
CA LEU A 40 -19.36 18.05 -1.89
C LEU A 40 -19.80 17.07 -2.97
N PRO A 41 -19.01 16.86 -4.05
CA PRO A 41 -19.37 15.85 -5.03
C PRO A 41 -19.41 14.55 -4.24
N SER A 42 -20.61 13.98 -4.14
CA SER A 42 -20.91 12.69 -3.53
C SER A 42 -19.89 11.69 -4.06
N THR A 43 -18.81 11.51 -3.30
CA THR A 43 -17.77 10.56 -3.61
C THR A 43 -18.43 9.22 -3.43
N SER A 44 -18.68 8.55 -4.55
CA SER A 44 -19.07 7.14 -4.67
C SER A 44 -18.90 6.41 -3.34
N LYS A 45 -20.01 6.16 -2.64
CA LYS A 45 -20.05 5.52 -1.31
C LYS A 45 -19.07 4.35 -1.29
N SER A 46 -17.87 4.57 -0.73
CA SER A 46 -16.95 3.48 -0.44
C SER A 46 -17.68 2.58 0.53
N THR A 47 -18.06 1.38 0.08
CA THR A 47 -18.92 0.45 0.83
C THR A 47 -18.21 -0.18 2.02
N LEU A 48 -16.88 -0.02 2.09
CA LEU A 48 -16.07 -0.56 3.18
C LEU A 48 -15.95 0.47 4.31
N PRO A 49 -16.28 0.11 5.56
CA PRO A 49 -15.98 0.98 6.70
C PRO A 49 -14.46 1.20 6.82
N PRO A 50 -14.02 2.37 7.29
CA PRO A 50 -12.60 2.61 7.60
C PRO A 50 -12.10 1.55 8.58
N PHE A 51 -10.90 1.03 8.31
CA PHE A 51 -10.27 0.04 9.17
C PHE A 51 -8.79 0.34 9.27
N SER A 52 -8.28 0.47 10.49
CA SER A 52 -6.86 0.68 10.75
C SER A 52 -6.42 -0.09 11.98
N ILE A 53 -5.23 -0.67 11.91
CA ILE A 53 -4.56 -1.36 13.03
C ILE A 53 -3.20 -0.72 13.23
N TYR A 54 -2.82 -0.53 14.49
CA TYR A 54 -1.48 -0.15 14.90
C TYR A 54 -0.69 -1.40 15.30
N LEU A 55 0.47 -1.62 14.67
CA LEU A 55 1.32 -2.79 14.91
C LEU A 55 2.42 -2.53 15.96
N GLY A 56 2.49 -1.32 16.53
CA GLY A 56 3.63 -0.89 17.36
C GLY A 56 4.73 -0.21 16.54
N GLY A 57 5.63 0.51 17.22
CA GLY A 57 6.80 1.15 16.58
C GLY A 57 6.44 2.13 15.46
N ASP A 58 5.35 2.87 15.63
CA ASP A 58 4.78 3.82 14.67
C ASP A 58 4.22 3.21 13.39
N ILE A 59 4.10 1.88 13.30
CA ILE A 59 3.61 1.21 12.10
C ILE A 59 2.09 1.11 12.12
N VAL A 60 1.46 1.60 11.05
CA VAL A 60 0.02 1.54 10.82
C VAL A 60 -0.27 0.72 9.57
N VAL A 61 -1.27 -0.15 9.68
CA VAL A 61 -1.91 -0.84 8.55
C VAL A 61 -3.33 -0.33 8.43
N GLU A 62 -3.71 0.20 7.27
CA GLU A 62 -5.05 0.74 7.04
C GLU A 62 -5.67 0.18 5.75
N VAL A 63 -6.99 0.03 5.72
CA VAL A 63 -7.74 -0.19 4.49
C VAL A 63 -8.37 1.12 4.07
N LYS A 64 -8.04 1.56 2.84
CA LYS A 64 -8.52 2.84 2.30
C LYS A 64 -9.01 2.72 0.86
N PRO A 65 -10.03 3.51 0.49
CA PRO A 65 -10.44 3.64 -0.90
C PRO A 65 -9.48 4.56 -1.68
N TYR A 66 -9.14 4.17 -2.90
CA TYR A 66 -8.40 5.00 -3.86
C TYR A 66 -8.84 4.68 -5.29
N ARG A 67 -9.24 5.70 -6.06
CA ARG A 67 -9.66 5.57 -7.47
C ARG A 67 -10.66 4.43 -7.73
N LYS A 68 -11.70 4.31 -6.88
CA LYS A 68 -12.77 3.28 -6.94
C LYS A 68 -12.34 1.85 -6.60
N GLU A 69 -11.10 1.64 -6.16
CA GLU A 69 -10.64 0.37 -5.60
C GLU A 69 -10.26 0.54 -4.13
N ASN A 70 -10.08 -0.59 -3.42
CA ASN A 70 -9.64 -0.60 -2.04
C ASN A 70 -8.20 -1.11 -1.95
N TYR A 71 -7.42 -0.48 -1.10
CA TYR A 71 -6.02 -0.81 -0.87
C TYR A 71 -5.74 -1.00 0.61
N ILE A 72 -4.83 -1.90 0.92
CA ILE A 72 -4.19 -2.02 2.23
C ILE A 72 -2.92 -1.18 2.19
N GLY A 73 -2.88 -0.11 2.98
CA GLY A 73 -1.73 0.75 3.15
C GLY A 73 -0.91 0.34 4.37
N PHE A 74 0.40 0.28 4.21
CA PHE A 74 1.39 0.15 5.27
C PHE A 74 2.17 1.46 5.32
N TYR A 75 2.28 2.07 6.48
CA TYR A 75 3.10 3.28 6.65
C TYR A 75 3.58 3.40 8.07
N ARG A 76 4.65 4.18 8.25
CA ARG A 76 5.09 4.64 9.56
C ARG A 76 4.51 6.04 9.81
N ASN A 77 3.93 6.28 10.98
CA ASN A 77 3.43 7.58 11.41
C ASN A 77 4.20 8.03 12.65
N THR A 78 5.20 8.88 12.46
CA THR A 78 6.03 9.41 13.55
C THR A 78 5.66 10.89 13.74
N ASP A 79 5.08 11.23 14.88
CA ASP A 79 4.67 12.59 15.25
C ASP A 79 3.80 13.31 14.19
N GLY A 80 2.94 12.55 13.50
CA GLY A 80 2.07 13.08 12.44
C GLY A 80 2.71 13.12 11.06
N GLU A 81 3.98 12.73 10.93
CA GLU A 81 4.67 12.60 9.65
C GLU A 81 4.55 11.17 9.10
N ILE A 82 3.92 11.02 7.93
CA ILE A 82 3.75 9.72 7.26
C ILE A 82 4.99 9.41 6.40
N LYS A 83 5.67 8.31 6.71
CA LYS A 83 6.86 7.81 6.00
C LYS A 83 6.67 6.36 5.54
N ASN A 84 7.53 5.93 4.61
CA ASN A 84 7.62 4.54 4.13
C ASN A 84 6.28 3.95 3.68
N ARG A 85 5.49 4.74 2.94
CA ARG A 85 4.16 4.35 2.50
C ARG A 85 4.24 3.32 1.38
N PHE A 86 3.69 2.15 1.64
CA PHE A 86 3.49 1.10 0.66
C PHE A 86 2.00 0.74 0.61
N ASN A 87 1.47 0.42 -0.57
CA ASN A 87 0.06 0.04 -0.70
C ASN A 87 -0.05 -1.20 -1.57
N ILE A 88 -0.92 -2.14 -1.16
CA ILE A 88 -1.26 -3.35 -1.90
C ILE A 88 -2.75 -3.29 -2.21
N ASN A 89 -3.17 -3.76 -3.38
CA ASN A 89 -4.58 -3.90 -3.69
C ASN A 89 -5.23 -4.95 -2.76
N VAL A 90 -6.44 -4.70 -2.24
CA VAL A 90 -7.14 -5.67 -1.38
C VAL A 90 -7.31 -7.04 -2.05
N LYS A 91 -7.37 -7.10 -3.39
CA LYS A 91 -7.41 -8.36 -4.15
C LYS A 91 -6.22 -9.29 -3.84
N GLN A 92 -5.06 -8.74 -3.43
CA GLN A 92 -3.84 -9.50 -3.14
C GLN A 92 -3.69 -9.88 -1.65
N VAL A 93 -4.68 -9.58 -0.79
CA VAL A 93 -4.57 -9.82 0.66
C VAL A 93 -4.33 -11.28 1.02
N ARG A 94 -4.94 -12.23 0.28
CA ARG A 94 -4.74 -13.67 0.52
C ARG A 94 -3.33 -14.10 0.16
N THR A 95 -2.77 -13.54 -0.92
CA THR A 95 -1.38 -13.77 -1.32
C THR A 95 -0.41 -13.19 -0.31
N LEU A 96 -0.69 -11.98 0.20
CA LEU A 96 0.11 -11.36 1.26
C LEU A 96 0.11 -12.22 2.54
N LYS A 97 -1.05 -12.74 2.94
CA LYS A 97 -1.15 -13.65 4.10
C LYS A 97 -0.22 -14.85 3.95
N ARG A 98 -0.28 -15.56 2.81
CA ARG A 98 0.60 -16.70 2.53
C ARG A 98 2.07 -16.32 2.52
N ALA A 99 2.41 -15.16 1.95
CA ALA A 99 3.78 -14.68 1.94
C ALA A 99 4.32 -14.40 3.36
N VAL A 100 3.50 -13.84 4.24
CA VAL A 100 3.86 -13.63 5.65
C VAL A 100 4.04 -14.97 6.37
N GLU A 101 3.14 -15.94 6.17
CA GLU A 101 3.26 -17.30 6.72
C GLU A 101 4.59 -17.96 6.28
N SER A 102 4.92 -17.93 4.99
CA SER A 102 6.19 -18.48 4.49
C SER A 102 7.43 -17.73 4.99
N ILE A 103 7.33 -16.42 5.25
CA ILE A 103 8.43 -15.65 5.85
C ILE A 103 8.65 -16.09 7.30
N ILE A 104 7.57 -16.29 8.07
CA ILE A 104 7.66 -16.77 9.46
C ILE A 104 8.32 -18.15 9.49
N GLU A 105 7.84 -19.10 8.67
CA GLU A 105 8.45 -20.44 8.55
C GLU A 105 9.95 -20.35 8.21
N HIS A 106 10.32 -19.44 7.30
CA HIS A 106 11.71 -19.25 6.94
C HIS A 106 12.55 -18.71 8.11
N LEU A 107 12.05 -17.73 8.86
CA LEU A 107 12.76 -17.16 10.01
C LEU A 107 12.92 -18.20 11.13
N GLU A 108 11.86 -18.94 11.45
CA GLU A 108 11.90 -20.02 12.44
C GLU A 108 12.88 -21.13 12.02
N SER A 109 12.94 -21.48 10.73
CA SER A 109 13.91 -22.47 10.22
C SER A 109 15.38 -22.03 10.33
N ASN A 110 15.62 -20.74 10.61
CA ASN A 110 16.94 -20.16 10.84
C ASN A 110 17.13 -19.75 12.32
N ASP A 111 16.33 -20.32 13.23
CA ASP A 111 16.38 -20.08 14.69
C ASP A 111 16.20 -18.59 15.06
N ILE A 112 15.44 -17.84 14.26
CA ILE A 112 15.04 -16.45 14.57
C ILE A 112 13.64 -16.50 15.19
N GLU A 113 13.52 -16.00 16.43
CA GLU A 113 12.24 -15.87 17.13
C GLU A 113 11.39 -14.73 16.52
N VAL A 114 10.12 -15.00 16.20
CA VAL A 114 9.17 -14.10 15.52
C VAL A 114 7.90 -13.91 16.34
#